data_AF-A0A2A6FB43-F1
#
_entry.id   AF-A0A2A6FB43-F1
#
_cell.length_a   1.000
_cell.length_b   1.000
_cell.length_c   1.000
_cell.angle_alpha   90.00
_cell.angle_beta   90.00
_cell.angle_gamma   90.00
#
_symmetry.space_group_name_H-M   'P 1'
#
loop_
_entity.id
_entity.type
_entity.pdbx_description
1 polymer ?
#
loop_
_entity_poly.entity_id
_entity_poly.type
_entity_poly.pdbx_seq_one_letter_code
_entity_poly.pdbx_strand_id
1 'polypeptide(L)'
;MRIAIVVALAATLAGCVSSPVEYEASLSQQDPKWLSPECQQARMAASDYAAREKEHPGWGFGVLLGPYSLGLVAAIKEHEQKQRKLFAREVHLRCSNLPLPKALEGAPQGASQTKYP
;
A
#
# COMPACT_ATOMS: atom_id res chain seq x y z
N MET A 1 -32.96 -29.48 3.64
CA MET A 1 -31.49 -29.63 3.45
C MET A 1 -31.11 -28.95 2.14
N ARG A 2 -29.92 -28.30 2.13
CA ARG A 2 -29.22 -27.69 0.98
C ARG A 2 -29.58 -26.22 0.69
N ILE A 3 -29.09 -25.34 1.57
CA ILE A 3 -28.78 -23.95 1.20
C ILE A 3 -27.63 -24.03 0.19
N ALA A 4 -27.95 -23.71 -1.06
CA ALA A 4 -27.03 -23.71 -2.17
C ALA A 4 -25.99 -22.59 -1.97
N ILE A 5 -24.75 -23.01 -1.71
CA ILE A 5 -23.53 -22.57 -2.39
C ILE A 5 -23.63 -21.17 -3.02
N VAL A 6 -23.46 -20.11 -2.24
CA VAL A 6 -22.94 -18.83 -2.72
C VAL A 6 -22.16 -18.20 -1.56
N VAL A 7 -21.08 -17.48 -1.89
CA VAL A 7 -20.08 -16.85 -1.01
C VAL A 7 -18.84 -17.74 -0.77
N ALA A 8 -18.27 -18.22 -1.87
CA ALA A 8 -16.84 -18.39 -2.00
C ALA A 8 -16.23 -17.03 -2.38
N LEU A 9 -16.04 -16.13 -1.40
CA LEU A 9 -15.27 -14.88 -1.59
C LEU A 9 -14.79 -14.32 -0.25
N ALA A 10 -14.20 -15.17 0.60
CA ALA A 10 -13.31 -14.69 1.65
C ALA A 10 -11.91 -14.64 1.05
N ALA A 11 -11.61 -13.52 0.39
CA ALA A 11 -10.30 -13.21 -0.14
C ALA A 11 -9.24 -13.33 0.96
N THR A 12 -8.14 -13.97 0.60
CA THR A 12 -6.88 -14.10 1.32
C THR A 12 -6.34 -12.73 1.77
N LEU A 13 -6.72 -12.26 2.96
CA LEU A 13 -6.15 -11.05 3.59
C LEU A 13 -5.05 -11.40 4.60
N ALA A 14 -4.14 -12.29 4.20
CA ALA A 14 -2.90 -12.52 4.93
C ALA A 14 -1.77 -12.77 3.92
N GLY A 15 -1.13 -11.70 3.44
CA GLY A 15 0.21 -11.82 2.89
C GLY A 15 0.52 -11.13 1.55
N CYS A 16 -0.45 -10.56 0.84
CA CYS A 16 -0.12 -9.66 -0.28
C CYS A 16 -0.04 -8.24 0.27
N VAL A 17 1.12 -7.58 0.16
CA VAL A 17 1.19 -6.12 0.31
C VAL A 17 0.29 -5.54 -0.79
N SER A 18 -0.92 -5.20 -0.38
CA SER A 18 -1.90 -4.51 -1.22
C SER A 18 -1.38 -3.11 -1.52
N SER A 19 -1.76 -2.58 -2.68
CA SER A 19 -1.45 -1.19 -3.00
C SER A 19 -2.06 -0.26 -1.93
N PRO A 20 -1.49 0.92 -1.66
CA PRO A 20 -2.04 1.81 -0.63
C PRO A 20 -3.50 2.20 -0.92
N VAL A 21 -3.91 2.25 -2.20
CA VAL A 21 -5.29 2.46 -2.65
C VAL A 21 -6.21 1.28 -2.32
N GLU A 22 -5.74 0.04 -2.44
CA GLU A 22 -6.50 -1.14 -2.00
C GLU A 22 -6.64 -1.19 -0.48
N TYR A 23 -5.63 -0.71 0.26
CA TYR A 23 -5.73 -0.57 1.70
C TYR A 23 -6.79 0.48 2.08
N GLU A 24 -6.83 1.63 1.41
CA GLU A 24 -7.93 2.60 1.58
C GLU A 24 -9.31 1.99 1.34
N ALA A 25 -9.47 1.14 0.33
CA ALA A 25 -10.74 0.48 0.06
C ALA A 25 -11.17 -0.48 1.18
N SER A 26 -10.23 -0.96 1.99
CA SER A 26 -10.51 -1.78 3.17
C SER A 26 -10.89 -0.98 4.42
N LEU A 27 -10.71 0.35 4.41
CA LEU A 27 -11.10 1.20 5.54
C LEU A 27 -12.62 1.42 5.58
N SER A 28 -13.12 1.66 6.79
CA SER A 28 -14.53 2.01 6.99
C SER A 28 -14.81 3.43 6.50
N GLN A 29 -15.64 3.54 5.47
CA GLN A 29 -16.15 4.83 4.98
C GLN A 29 -17.12 5.51 5.95
N GLN A 30 -17.55 4.79 7.00
CA GLN A 30 -18.45 5.28 8.04
C GLN A 30 -17.70 5.94 9.21
N ASP A 31 -16.36 5.89 9.23
CA ASP A 31 -15.57 6.56 10.27
C ASP A 31 -15.71 8.08 10.11
N PRO A 32 -15.99 8.85 11.18
CA PRO A 32 -16.07 10.31 11.10
C PRO A 32 -14.80 10.97 10.54
N LYS A 33 -13.63 10.33 10.69
CA LYS A 33 -12.38 10.82 10.11
C LYS A 33 -12.28 10.62 8.60
N TRP A 34 -13.11 9.77 8.01
CA TRP A 34 -13.10 9.51 6.56
C TRP A 34 -13.39 10.76 5.73
N LEU A 35 -14.26 11.63 6.24
CA LEU A 35 -14.64 12.89 5.59
C LEU A 35 -13.70 14.05 5.93
N SER A 36 -12.69 13.82 6.77
CA SER A 36 -11.78 14.88 7.19
C SER A 36 -10.83 15.28 6.06
N PRO A 37 -10.43 16.56 5.97
CA PRO A 37 -9.50 17.01 4.93
C PRO A 37 -8.13 16.33 5.04
N GLU A 38 -7.70 15.95 6.25
CA GLU A 38 -6.45 15.24 6.47
C GLU A 38 -6.51 13.81 5.91
N CYS A 39 -7.66 13.13 6.03
CA CYS A 39 -7.86 11.84 5.41
C CYS A 39 -7.85 11.96 3.88
N GLN A 40 -8.57 12.94 3.32
CA GLN A 40 -8.57 13.17 1.87
C GLN A 40 -7.15 13.42 1.34
N GLN A 41 -6.35 14.21 2.04
CA GLN A 41 -4.96 14.47 1.66
C GLN A 41 -4.09 13.21 1.71
N ALA A 42 -4.21 12.41 2.76
CA ALA A 42 -3.47 11.14 2.88
C ALA A 42 -3.84 10.16 1.76
N ARG A 43 -5.13 10.10 1.39
CA ARG A 43 -5.63 9.27 0.28
C ARG A 43 -5.14 9.75 -1.08
N MET A 44 -5.14 11.07 -1.30
CA MET A 44 -4.56 11.64 -2.52
C MET A 44 -3.07 11.29 -2.63
N ALA A 45 -2.29 11.46 -1.56
CA ALA A 45 -0.86 11.11 -1.55
C ALA A 45 -0.61 9.62 -1.81
N ALA A 46 -1.42 8.74 -1.21
CA ALA A 46 -1.39 7.30 -1.46
C ALA A 46 -1.74 6.94 -2.92
N SER A 47 -2.75 7.59 -3.50
CA SER A 47 -3.12 7.42 -4.91
C SER A 47 -2.06 7.93 -5.88
N ASP A 48 -1.43 9.08 -5.58
CA ASP A 48 -0.33 9.65 -6.35
C ASP A 48 0.88 8.73 -6.35
N TYR A 49 1.22 8.16 -5.19
CA TYR A 49 2.29 7.17 -5.09
C TYR A 49 1.98 5.93 -5.94
N ALA A 50 0.76 5.39 -5.85
CA ALA A 50 0.35 4.23 -6.62
C ALA A 50 0.35 4.50 -8.15
N ALA A 51 0.05 5.72 -8.57
CA ALA A 51 0.18 6.14 -9.96
C ALA A 51 1.65 6.17 -10.41
N ARG A 52 2.53 6.81 -9.63
CA ARG A 52 3.98 6.86 -9.91
C ARG A 52 4.61 5.48 -9.94
N GLU A 53 4.20 4.59 -9.03
CA GLU A 53 4.68 3.21 -9.00
C GLU A 53 4.34 2.44 -10.28
N LYS A 54 3.19 2.71 -10.90
CA LYS A 54 2.83 2.13 -12.22
C LYS A 54 3.62 2.76 -13.37
N GLU A 55 4.00 4.02 -13.25
CA GLU A 55 4.82 4.72 -14.25
C GLU A 55 6.29 4.28 -14.22
N HIS A 56 6.79 3.82 -13.07
CA HIS A 56 8.13 3.26 -12.96
C HIS A 56 8.18 1.88 -13.63
N PRO A 57 8.89 1.70 -14.76
CA PRO A 57 8.97 0.41 -15.44
C PRO A 57 9.94 -0.53 -14.72
N GLY A 58 10.04 -0.49 -13.39
CA GLY A 58 10.97 -1.29 -12.59
C GLY A 58 10.85 -2.80 -12.84
N TRP A 59 9.67 -3.25 -13.28
CA TRP A 59 9.45 -4.62 -13.77
C TRP A 59 9.90 -4.85 -15.22
N GLY A 60 9.83 -3.82 -16.09
CA GLY A 60 10.30 -3.90 -17.48
C GLY A 60 11.82 -3.76 -17.62
N PHE A 61 12.45 -2.90 -16.81
CA PHE A 61 13.90 -2.68 -16.85
C PHE A 61 14.72 -3.85 -16.31
N GLY A 62 14.19 -4.59 -15.32
CA GLY A 62 14.82 -5.80 -14.81
C GLY A 62 14.92 -6.93 -15.83
N VAL A 63 13.98 -6.98 -16.79
CA VAL A 63 14.02 -7.92 -17.92
C VAL A 63 15.02 -7.42 -18.98
N LEU A 64 15.07 -6.10 -19.22
CA LEU A 64 15.97 -5.48 -20.20
C LEU A 64 17.46 -5.56 -19.84
N LEU A 65 17.81 -5.47 -18.56
CA LEU A 65 19.20 -5.46 -18.10
C LEU A 65 19.77 -6.86 -17.79
N GLY A 66 19.00 -7.92 -18.07
CA GLY A 66 19.43 -9.30 -17.92
C GLY A 66 19.58 -9.77 -16.47
N PRO A 67 20.04 -11.03 -16.26
CA PRO A 67 20.00 -11.72 -14.96
C PRO A 67 20.84 -11.04 -13.87
N TYR A 68 21.84 -10.23 -14.22
CA TYR A 68 22.68 -9.50 -13.27
C TYR A 68 21.94 -8.38 -12.53
N SER A 69 20.83 -7.89 -13.10
CA SER A 69 20.01 -6.84 -12.50
C SER A 69 18.98 -7.35 -11.48
N LEU A 70 18.83 -8.68 -11.33
CA LEU A 70 17.83 -9.29 -10.44
C LEU A 70 17.96 -8.83 -8.98
N GLY A 71 19.20 -8.69 -8.48
CA GLY A 71 19.44 -8.19 -7.12
C GLY A 71 18.99 -6.73 -6.95
N LEU A 72 19.20 -5.90 -7.97
CA LEU A 72 18.77 -4.49 -7.96
C LEU A 72 17.24 -4.39 -8.00
N VAL A 73 16.58 -5.19 -8.85
CA VAL A 73 15.12 -5.28 -8.92
C VAL A 73 14.53 -5.75 -7.60
N ALA A 74 15.16 -6.74 -6.94
CA ALA A 74 14.73 -7.21 -5.63
C ALA A 74 14.84 -6.10 -4.56
N ALA A 75 15.94 -5.36 -4.55
CA ALA A 75 16.13 -4.23 -3.63
C ALA A 75 15.13 -3.08 -3.89
N ILE A 76 14.86 -2.76 -5.16
CA ILE A 76 13.85 -1.76 -5.54
C ILE A 76 12.46 -2.19 -5.07
N LYS A 77 12.08 -3.45 -5.33
CA LYS A 77 10.80 -3.99 -4.85
C LYS A 77 10.70 -3.94 -3.34
N GLU A 78 11.76 -4.32 -2.60
CA GLU A 78 11.75 -4.24 -1.15
C GLU A 78 11.55 -2.80 -0.67
N HIS A 79 12.17 -1.83 -1.34
CA HIS A 79 11.98 -0.42 -1.06
C HIS A 79 10.55 0.05 -1.35
N GLU A 80 9.98 -0.28 -2.52
CA GLU A 80 8.59 0.01 -2.89
C GLU A 80 7.61 -0.58 -1.86
N GLN A 81 7.83 -1.81 -1.44
CA GLN A 81 7.02 -2.49 -0.42
C GLN A 81 7.05 -1.76 0.93
N LYS A 82 8.21 -1.21 1.32
CA LYS A 82 8.32 -0.36 2.52
C LYS A 82 7.51 0.92 2.34
N GLN A 83 7.63 1.60 1.22
CA GLN A 83 6.88 2.83 0.93
C GLN A 83 5.37 2.59 0.94
N ARG A 84 4.88 1.51 0.32
CA ARG A 84 3.45 1.13 0.36
C ARG A 84 2.93 1.01 1.79
N LYS A 85 3.71 0.40 2.70
CA LYS A 85 3.34 0.27 4.13
C LYS A 85 3.29 1.63 4.84
N LEU A 86 4.14 2.58 4.45
CA LEU A 86 4.14 3.94 5.01
C LEU A 86 2.87 4.69 4.62
N PHE A 87 2.52 4.70 3.34
CA PHE A 87 1.30 5.34 2.86
C PHE A 87 0.05 4.68 3.46
N ALA A 88 0.00 3.34 3.52
CA ALA A 88 -1.10 2.62 4.17
C ALA A 88 -1.23 2.98 5.66
N ARG A 89 -0.11 3.10 6.38
CA ARG A 89 -0.09 3.54 7.79
C ARG A 89 -0.59 4.97 7.92
N GLU A 90 -0.13 5.89 7.08
CA GLU A 90 -0.54 7.29 7.13
C GLU A 90 -2.03 7.43 6.87
N VAL A 91 -2.54 6.79 5.82
CA VAL A 91 -3.98 6.68 5.54
C VAL A 91 -4.71 6.13 6.75
N HIS A 92 -4.24 5.03 7.36
CA HIS A 92 -4.90 4.45 8.54
C HIS A 92 -5.01 5.46 9.70
N LEU A 93 -3.91 6.12 10.03
CA LEU A 93 -3.84 7.07 11.14
C LEU A 93 -4.69 8.32 10.89
N ARG A 94 -4.81 8.75 9.63
CA ARG A 94 -5.57 9.96 9.26
C ARG A 94 -7.05 9.68 9.01
N CYS A 95 -7.39 8.53 8.46
CA CYS A 95 -8.74 8.18 8.02
C CYS A 95 -9.51 7.29 8.99
N SER A 96 -8.84 6.64 9.95
CA SER A 96 -9.49 5.76 10.91
C SER A 96 -9.14 6.09 12.35
N ASN A 97 -10.09 5.80 13.25
CA ASN A 97 -9.88 5.76 14.69
C ASN A 97 -9.55 4.35 15.22
N LEU A 98 -9.55 3.34 14.35
CA LEU A 98 -9.23 1.97 14.72
C LEU A 98 -7.75 1.83 15.11
N PRO A 99 -7.41 0.93 16.03
CA PRO A 99 -6.01 0.66 16.38
C PRO A 99 -5.23 0.27 15.12
N LEU A 100 -3.97 0.71 15.05
CA LEU A 100 -3.10 0.42 13.92
C LEU A 100 -2.89 -1.10 13.85
N PRO A 101 -3.16 -1.76 12.71
CA PRO A 101 -2.95 -3.20 12.59
C PRO A 101 -1.46 -3.54 12.71
N LYS A 102 -1.14 -4.66 13.37
CA LYS A 102 0.24 -5.12 13.60
C LYS A 102 1.11 -5.16 12.34
N ALA A 103 0.48 -5.39 11.18
CA ALA A 103 1.16 -5.39 9.87
C ALA A 103 1.76 -4.02 9.49
N LEU A 104 1.24 -2.92 10.05
CA LEU A 104 1.66 -1.53 9.77
C LEU A 104 2.45 -0.89 10.92
N GLU A 105 2.45 -1.50 12.12
CA GLU A 105 3.18 -0.98 13.29
C GLU A 105 4.69 -0.86 13.05
N GLY A 106 5.28 -1.80 12.30
CA GLY A 106 6.72 -1.84 12.01
C GLY A 106 7.19 -0.96 10.85
N ALA A 107 6.31 -0.19 10.20
CA ALA A 107 6.72 0.72 9.13
C ALA A 107 7.35 1.99 9.73
N PRO A 108 8.62 2.35 9.43
CA PRO A 108 9.31 3.46 10.09
C PRO A 108 8.55 4.79 9.92
N GLN A 109 8.35 5.55 10.99
CA GLN A 109 7.64 6.83 10.91
C GLN A 109 8.48 7.84 10.11
N GLY A 110 8.09 8.10 8.86
CA GLY A 110 8.69 9.15 8.05
C GLY A 110 9.06 8.64 6.66
N ALA A 111 8.36 9.16 5.65
CA ALA A 111 8.93 9.25 4.31
C ALA A 111 10.13 10.20 4.39
N SER A 112 11.30 9.66 4.71
CA SER A 112 12.54 10.34 4.37
C SER A 112 12.58 10.38 2.85
N GLN A 113 12.17 11.53 2.30
CA GLN A 113 12.47 11.87 0.91
C GLN A 113 13.95 11.64 0.73
N THR A 114 14.30 10.61 -0.04
CA THR A 114 15.66 10.34 -0.47
C THR A 114 16.07 11.50 -1.38
N LYS A 115 16.54 12.58 -0.75
CA LYS A 115 17.30 13.65 -1.41
C LYS A 115 18.64 13.02 -1.82
N TYR A 116 18.69 12.45 -3.02
CA TYR A 116 19.97 12.12 -3.62
C TYR A 116 20.68 13.43 -4.00
N PRO A 117 22.00 13.55 -3.71
CA PRO A 117 22.81 14.70 -4.10
C PRO A 117 22.98 14.82 -5.62
#